data_AF-A0A484DBZ2-F1
#
_entry.id   AF-A0A484DBZ2-F1
#
_cell.length_a   1.000
_cell.length_b   1.000
_cell.length_c   1.000
_cell.angle_alpha   90.00
_cell.angle_beta   90.00
_cell.angle_gamma   90.00
#
_symmetry.space_group_name_H-M   'P 1'
#
loop_
_entity.id
_entity.type
_entity.pdbx_description
1 polymer ?
#
loop_
_entity_poly.entity_id
_entity_poly.type
_entity_poly.pdbx_seq_one_letter_code
_entity_poly.pdbx_strand_id
1 'polypeptide(L)'
;MAGLVNSGGEMTNAQLFQQMALLRWLSSQTDDDRMILTAVTGIQVGRELLNRFTGQEKVDAYKRECILSISEFLRKNPRALQADINAEVEKRVLVFAAQVKALETASIF
;
A
#
# COMPACT_ATOMS: atom_id res chain seq x y z
N MET A 1 7.04 -43.88 9.49
CA MET A 1 6.67 -43.28 8.19
C MET A 1 5.67 -42.16 8.49
N ALA A 2 6.13 -40.92 8.46
CA ALA A 2 5.33 -39.74 8.80
C ALA A 2 4.57 -39.27 7.55
N GLY A 3 3.25 -39.41 7.57
CA GLY A 3 2.36 -38.97 6.50
C GLY A 3 1.54 -37.76 6.95
N LEU A 4 1.95 -36.59 6.45
CA LEU A 4 1.13 -35.42 6.11
C LEU A 4 0.16 -34.90 7.20
N VAL A 5 0.67 -33.97 8.00
CA VAL A 5 -0.15 -32.90 8.60
C VAL A 5 -0.68 -32.06 7.45
N ASN A 6 -1.94 -32.27 7.09
CA ASN A 6 -2.69 -31.41 6.19
C ASN A 6 -2.99 -30.10 6.93
N SER A 7 -2.15 -29.07 6.73
CA SER A 7 -2.41 -27.71 7.21
C SER A 7 -3.80 -27.27 6.75
N GLY A 8 -4.72 -27.15 7.71
CA GLY A 8 -6.06 -26.64 7.48
C GLY A 8 -5.98 -25.27 6.81
N GLY A 9 -6.61 -25.17 5.64
CA GLY A 9 -6.63 -23.98 4.80
C GLY A 9 -7.32 -22.81 5.48
N GLU A 10 -6.56 -22.03 6.25
CA GLU A 10 -6.91 -20.66 6.59
C GLU A 10 -6.71 -19.82 5.31
N MET A 11 -7.82 -19.49 4.66
CA MET A 11 -7.79 -18.54 3.55
C MET A 11 -7.47 -17.15 4.11
N THR A 12 -6.51 -16.47 3.48
CA THR A 12 -6.23 -15.07 3.80
C THR A 12 -7.48 -14.22 3.54
N ASN A 13 -7.68 -13.15 4.31
CA ASN A 13 -8.86 -12.26 4.16
C ASN A 13 -9.07 -11.80 2.71
N ALA A 14 -7.98 -11.53 1.98
CA ALA A 14 -8.03 -11.15 0.57
C ALA A 14 -8.57 -12.27 -0.33
N GLN A 15 -8.14 -13.52 -0.12
CA GLN A 15 -8.66 -14.69 -0.84
C GLN A 15 -10.13 -14.95 -0.51
N LEU A 16 -10.53 -14.71 0.74
CA LEU A 16 -11.92 -14.85 1.20
C LEU A 16 -12.82 -13.79 0.54
N PHE A 17 -12.37 -12.53 0.44
CA PHE A 17 -13.07 -11.48 -0.30
C PHE A 17 -13.18 -11.79 -1.80
N GLN A 18 -12.12 -12.32 -2.41
CA GLN A 18 -12.12 -12.70 -3.82
C GLN A 18 -13.10 -13.85 -4.10
N GLN A 19 -13.14 -14.87 -3.23
CA GLN A 19 -14.08 -15.98 -3.35
C GLN A 19 -15.52 -15.55 -3.08
N MET A 20 -15.77 -14.65 -2.11
CA MET A 20 -17.10 -14.08 -1.88
C MET A 20 -17.57 -13.22 -3.05
N ALA A 21 -16.69 -12.41 -3.65
CA ALA A 21 -17.00 -11.64 -4.86
C ALA A 21 -17.33 -12.54 -6.05
N LEU A 22 -16.58 -13.63 -6.23
CA LEU A 22 -16.84 -14.64 -7.27
C LEU A 22 -18.15 -15.40 -7.01
N LEU A 23 -18.41 -15.81 -5.78
CA LEU A 23 -19.65 -16.47 -5.39
C LEU A 23 -20.86 -15.56 -5.64
N ARG A 24 -20.75 -14.27 -5.26
CA ARG A 24 -21.78 -13.24 -5.50
C ARG A 24 -22.00 -13.00 -7.00
N TRP A 25 -20.95 -13.02 -7.81
CA TRP A 25 -21.03 -12.91 -9.27
C TRP A 25 -21.74 -14.13 -9.90
N LEU A 26 -21.42 -15.35 -9.44
CA LEU A 26 -22.07 -16.58 -9.88
C LEU A 26 -23.52 -16.67 -9.40
N SER A 27 -23.83 -16.18 -8.19
CA SER A 27 -25.16 -16.26 -7.58
C SER A 27 -26.11 -15.15 -8.02
N SER A 28 -25.60 -14.05 -8.58
CA SER A 28 -26.45 -12.95 -9.02
C SER A 28 -26.88 -13.11 -10.48
N GLN A 29 -28.20 -13.24 -10.68
CA GLN A 29 -28.86 -13.23 -11.99
C GLN A 29 -29.37 -11.84 -12.40
N THR A 30 -29.21 -10.81 -11.58
CA THR A 30 -29.63 -9.45 -11.91
C THR A 30 -28.45 -8.62 -12.42
N ASP A 31 -28.61 -7.99 -13.58
CA ASP A 31 -27.55 -7.22 -14.25
C ASP A 31 -27.01 -6.05 -13.41
N ASP A 32 -27.85 -5.47 -12.55
CA ASP A 32 -27.47 -4.34 -11.68
C ASP A 32 -26.41 -4.71 -10.64
N ASP A 33 -26.54 -5.88 -10.00
CA ASP A 33 -25.58 -6.36 -8.99
C ASP A 33 -24.23 -6.71 -9.65
N ARG A 34 -24.25 -7.21 -10.89
CA ARG A 34 -23.04 -7.48 -11.69
C ARG A 34 -22.35 -6.18 -12.09
N MET A 35 -23.11 -5.15 -12.44
CA MET A 35 -22.55 -3.85 -12.81
C MET A 35 -21.83 -3.18 -11.64
N ILE A 36 -22.42 -3.23 -10.44
CA ILE A 36 -21.81 -2.66 -9.23
C ILE A 36 -20.53 -3.41 -8.84
N LEU A 37 -20.56 -4.76 -8.85
CA LEU A 37 -19.37 -5.56 -8.53
C LEU A 37 -18.26 -5.38 -9.57
N THR A 38 -18.61 -5.28 -10.85
CA THR A 38 -17.66 -5.02 -11.93
C THR A 38 -17.04 -3.63 -11.79
N ALA A 39 -17.83 -2.62 -11.44
CA ALA A 39 -17.34 -1.27 -11.20
C ALA A 39 -16.37 -1.21 -10.00
N VAL A 40 -16.72 -1.81 -8.87
CA VAL A 40 -15.86 -1.82 -7.67
C VAL A 40 -14.57 -2.61 -7.93
N THR A 41 -14.68 -3.78 -8.58
CA THR A 41 -13.51 -4.60 -8.94
C THR A 41 -12.64 -3.89 -9.97
N GLY A 42 -13.25 -3.23 -10.97
CA GLY A 42 -12.56 -2.45 -11.98
C GLY A 42 -11.82 -1.25 -11.40
N ILE A 43 -12.40 -0.57 -10.40
CA ILE A 43 -11.72 0.51 -9.68
C ILE A 43 -10.53 -0.04 -8.87
N GLN A 44 -10.68 -1.17 -8.17
CA GLN A 44 -9.57 -1.75 -7.40
C GLN A 44 -8.42 -2.23 -8.30
N VAL A 45 -8.73 -2.96 -9.38
CA VAL A 45 -7.74 -3.43 -10.34
C VAL A 45 -7.13 -2.26 -11.10
N GLY A 46 -7.93 -1.29 -11.52
CA GLY A 46 -7.45 -0.08 -12.19
C GLY A 46 -6.53 0.75 -11.31
N ARG A 47 -6.85 0.89 -10.02
CA ARG A 47 -6.00 1.56 -9.03
C ARG A 47 -4.70 0.78 -8.78
N GLU A 48 -4.76 -0.54 -8.70
CA GLU A 48 -3.57 -1.38 -8.53
C GLU A 48 -2.65 -1.32 -9.76
N LEU A 49 -3.22 -1.35 -10.97
CA LEU A 49 -2.48 -1.17 -12.21
C LEU A 49 -1.91 0.25 -12.32
N LEU A 50 -2.69 1.29 -12.03
CA LEU A 50 -2.20 2.68 -11.99
C LEU A 50 -1.09 2.84 -10.97
N ASN A 51 -1.20 2.26 -9.77
CA ASN A 51 -0.15 2.29 -8.76
C ASN A 51 1.12 1.57 -9.20
N ARG A 52 0.98 0.44 -9.91
CA ARG A 52 2.10 -0.30 -10.53
C ARG A 52 2.76 0.48 -11.66
N PHE A 53 1.99 1.19 -12.48
CA PHE A 53 2.48 1.92 -13.65
C PHE A 53 3.05 3.31 -13.30
N THR A 54 2.46 4.02 -12.35
CA THR A 54 2.86 5.39 -11.99
C THR A 54 3.93 5.43 -10.90
N GLY A 55 4.27 4.30 -10.27
CA GLY A 55 5.21 4.26 -9.16
C GLY A 55 4.72 4.98 -7.90
N GLN A 56 3.43 5.39 -7.84
CA GLN A 56 2.85 6.07 -6.68
C GLN A 56 2.97 5.26 -5.39
N GLU A 57 2.95 3.92 -5.47
CA GLU A 57 3.19 3.04 -4.32
C GLU A 57 4.55 3.33 -3.67
N LYS A 58 5.61 3.50 -4.49
CA LYS A 58 6.97 3.78 -4.00
C LYS A 58 7.08 5.19 -3.43
N VAL A 59 6.43 6.18 -4.04
CA VAL A 59 6.36 7.54 -3.48
C VAL A 59 5.65 7.53 -2.13
N ASP A 60 4.54 6.84 -2.01
CA ASP A 60 3.79 6.74 -0.75
C ASP A 60 4.55 5.92 0.31
N ALA A 61 5.35 4.92 -0.10
CA ALA A 61 6.27 4.23 0.78
C ALA A 61 7.34 5.18 1.35
N TYR A 62 7.99 5.98 0.50
CA TYR A 62 8.99 6.96 0.95
C TYR A 62 8.37 8.05 1.85
N LYS A 63 7.12 8.48 1.58
CA LYS A 63 6.40 9.40 2.47
C LYS A 63 6.19 8.79 3.86
N ARG A 64 5.71 7.53 3.91
CA ARG A 64 5.51 6.82 5.18
C ARG A 64 6.82 6.65 5.93
N GLU A 65 7.90 6.30 5.24
CA GLU A 65 9.23 6.18 5.84
C GLU A 65 9.70 7.50 6.44
N CYS A 66 9.54 8.61 5.73
CA CYS A 66 9.88 9.95 6.22
C CYS A 66 9.11 10.30 7.51
N ILE A 67 7.79 10.09 7.52
CA ILE A 67 6.94 10.36 8.70
C ILE A 67 7.31 9.45 9.87
N LEU A 68 7.45 8.15 9.63
CA LEU A 68 7.82 7.18 10.66
C LEU A 68 9.15 7.54 11.28
N SER A 69 10.14 7.83 10.44
CA SER A 69 11.43 8.31 10.88
C SER A 69 11.20 9.51 11.81
N ILE A 70 10.59 10.62 11.34
CA ILE A 70 10.39 11.85 12.15
C ILE A 70 9.76 11.53 13.50
N SER A 71 8.72 10.70 13.51
CA SER A 71 8.04 10.28 14.73
C SER A 71 8.97 9.51 15.70
N GLU A 72 9.87 8.66 15.19
CA GLU A 72 10.87 7.99 16.00
C GLU A 72 11.89 8.96 16.61
N PHE A 73 12.29 9.99 15.87
CA PHE A 73 13.21 11.00 16.39
C PHE A 73 12.57 11.79 17.53
N LEU A 74 11.32 12.21 17.36
CA LEU A 74 10.56 12.88 18.41
C LEU A 74 10.37 11.98 19.64
N ARG A 75 10.11 10.68 19.43
CA ARG A 75 9.99 9.71 20.52
C ARG A 75 11.30 9.49 21.28
N LYS A 76 12.43 9.47 20.57
CA LYS A 76 13.78 9.31 21.17
C LYS A 76 14.26 10.61 21.83
N ASN A 77 13.78 11.77 21.37
CA ASN A 77 14.18 13.08 21.87
C ASN A 77 12.94 13.91 22.31
N PRO A 78 12.25 13.52 23.40
CA PRO A 78 10.99 14.15 23.82
C PRO A 78 11.16 15.59 24.32
N ARG A 79 12.39 16.04 24.55
CA ARG A 79 12.74 17.43 24.93
C ARG A 79 13.61 18.13 23.88
N ALA A 80 13.61 17.64 22.64
CA ALA A 80 14.34 18.28 21.55
C ALA A 80 13.91 19.74 21.41
N LEU A 81 14.87 20.63 21.19
CA LEU A 81 14.55 22.02 20.90
C LEU A 81 13.87 22.11 19.53
N GLN A 82 13.01 23.10 19.32
CA GLN A 82 12.33 23.28 18.04
C GLN A 82 13.32 23.39 16.86
N ALA A 83 14.49 23.99 17.09
CA ALA A 83 15.55 24.07 16.09
C ALA A 83 16.09 22.69 15.68
N ASP A 84 16.28 21.79 16.64
CA ASP A 84 16.76 20.42 16.40
C ASP A 84 15.70 19.57 15.67
N ILE A 85 14.43 19.77 16.02
CA ILE A 85 13.30 19.13 15.34
C ILE A 85 13.23 19.60 13.88
N ASN A 86 13.33 20.91 13.65
CA ASN A 86 13.28 21.48 12.30
C ASN A 86 14.43 20.96 11.44
N ALA A 87 15.65 20.90 11.99
CA ALA A 87 16.82 20.38 11.28
C ALA A 87 16.65 18.90 10.91
N GLU A 88 16.10 18.07 11.81
CA GLU A 88 15.89 16.65 11.50
C GLU A 88 14.74 16.43 10.49
N VAL A 89 13.67 17.24 10.58
CA VAL A 89 12.58 17.21 9.58
C VAL A 89 13.11 17.61 8.21
N GLU A 90 13.86 18.72 8.11
CA GLU A 90 14.44 19.21 6.86
C GLU A 90 15.35 18.15 6.23
N LYS A 91 16.24 17.56 7.02
CA LYS A 91 17.11 16.46 6.59
C LYS A 91 16.31 15.29 5.99
N ARG A 92 15.20 14.89 6.62
CA ARG A 92 14.39 13.74 6.17
C ARG A 92 13.55 14.06 4.95
N VAL A 93 13.07 15.29 4.84
CA VAL A 93 12.39 15.80 3.65
C VAL A 93 13.35 15.84 2.45
N LEU A 94 14.62 16.22 2.65
CA LEU A 94 15.62 16.19 1.58
C LEU A 94 15.91 14.77 1.08
N VAL A 95 16.01 13.80 1.99
CA VAL A 95 16.18 12.38 1.62
C VAL A 95 14.97 11.88 0.82
N PHE A 96 13.75 12.20 1.29
CA PHE A 96 12.52 11.88 0.58
C PHE A 96 12.50 12.50 -0.84
N ALA A 97 12.83 13.78 -0.97
CA ALA A 97 12.86 14.46 -2.27
C ALA A 97 13.87 13.82 -3.23
N ALA A 98 15.05 13.40 -2.73
CA ALA A 98 16.04 12.69 -3.52
C ALA A 98 15.54 11.31 -3.99
N GLN A 99 14.86 10.56 -3.11
CA GLN A 99 14.26 9.27 -3.45
C GLN A 99 13.15 9.39 -4.50
N VAL A 100 12.30 10.41 -4.38
CA VAL A 100 11.24 10.69 -5.38
C VAL A 100 11.84 11.08 -6.72
N LYS A 101 12.83 11.97 -6.75
CA LYS A 101 13.51 12.37 -8.00
C LYS A 101 14.21 11.20 -8.68
N ALA A 102 14.85 10.32 -7.91
CA ALA A 102 15.47 9.11 -8.44
C ALA A 102 14.42 8.15 -9.04
N LEU A 103 13.26 8.03 -8.39
CA LEU A 103 12.16 7.21 -8.89
C LEU A 103 11.54 7.78 -10.18
N GLU A 104 11.33 9.10 -10.25
CA GLU A 104 10.90 9.77 -11.47
C GLU A 104 11.88 9.49 -12.61
N THR A 105 13.19 9.69 -12.37
CA THR A 105 14.23 9.43 -13.37
C THR A 105 14.22 7.97 -13.83
N ALA A 106 14.05 7.01 -12.91
CA ALA A 106 14.00 5.59 -13.23
C ALA A 106 12.69 5.13 -13.92
N SER A 107 11.61 5.91 -13.81
CA SER A 107 10.33 5.60 -14.45
C SER A 107 10.23 6.05 -15.91
N ILE A 108 11.17 6.91 -16.35
CA ILE A 108 11.24 7.48 -17.71
C ILE A 108 12.10 6.58 -18.65
N PHE A 109 12.80 5.58 -18.10
CA PHE A 109 13.57 4.55 -18.82
C PHE A 109 12.91 3.18 -18.68
#